data_AF-A0AAC9Z2Y4-F1
#
_entry.id   AF-A0AAC9Z2Y4-F1
#
_cell.length_a   1.000
_cell.length_b   1.000
_cell.length_c   1.000
_cell.angle_alpha   90.00
_cell.angle_beta   90.00
_cell.angle_gamma   90.00
#
_symmetry.space_group_name_H-M   'P 1'
#
loop_
_entity.id
_entity.type
_entity.pdbx_description
1 polymer ?
#
loop_
_entity_poly.entity_id
_entity_poly.type
_entity_poly.pdbx_seq_one_letter_code
_entity_poly.pdbx_strand_id
1 'polypeptide(L)'
;MNNNILKQAAELFDTAEKWNAFVELVNQQENVKELWWNKLQESVCKRGTQPKWTVYKYDGTEKLIWYLSDAEQGKSSTSIYFDGQYICVYFYSGIDHQKAQELVKNVKFDKILNCFDNPEKGSGQYFLWENFKLKIDGEEISELDKLAWYAGNKTEEFANQLLEKIQKLQTVEITELFEEINKECKAQ
;
A
#
# COMPACT_ATOMS: atom_id res chain seq x y z
N MET A 1 21.16 -20.29 14.86
CA MET A 1 21.65 -20.27 13.46
C MET A 1 21.73 -21.70 12.95
N ASN A 2 21.18 -21.98 11.78
CA ASN A 2 21.13 -23.34 11.25
C ASN A 2 22.47 -23.66 10.56
N ASN A 3 23.31 -24.52 11.15
CA ASN A 3 24.65 -24.87 10.63
C ASN A 3 24.63 -25.38 9.18
N ASN A 4 23.48 -25.87 8.69
CA ASN A 4 23.32 -26.30 7.31
C ASN A 4 23.33 -25.13 6.32
N ILE A 5 22.69 -24.00 6.68
CA ILE A 5 22.66 -22.79 5.83
C ILE A 5 24.06 -22.20 5.70
N LEU A 6 24.83 -22.19 6.78
CA LEU A 6 26.20 -21.67 6.77
C LEU A 6 27.13 -22.51 5.88
N LYS A 7 26.96 -23.85 5.87
CA LYS A 7 27.71 -24.72 4.96
C LYS A 7 27.35 -24.48 3.50
N GLN A 8 26.06 -24.40 3.19
CA GLN A 8 25.59 -24.10 1.84
C GLN A 8 26.08 -22.73 1.35
N ALA A 9 26.07 -21.72 2.21
CA ALA A 9 26.61 -20.40 1.87
C ALA A 9 28.12 -20.46 1.59
N ALA A 10 28.90 -21.19 2.40
CA ALA A 10 30.33 -21.36 2.17
C ALA A 10 30.65 -22.09 0.85
N GLU A 11 29.81 -23.05 0.45
CA GLU A 11 29.92 -23.74 -0.85
C GLU A 11 29.49 -22.84 -2.02
N LEU A 12 28.47 -21.99 -1.82
CA LEU A 12 27.97 -21.09 -2.86
C LEU A 12 28.94 -19.92 -3.13
N PHE A 13 29.59 -19.41 -2.09
CA PHE A 13 30.53 -18.28 -2.13
C PHE A 13 31.98 -18.75 -1.93
N ASP A 14 32.34 -19.84 -2.63
CA ASP A 14 33.63 -20.53 -2.54
C ASP A 14 34.82 -19.77 -3.19
N THR A 15 34.56 -18.65 -3.87
CA THR A 15 35.59 -17.78 -4.45
C THR A 15 35.49 -16.36 -3.92
N ALA A 16 36.63 -15.65 -3.90
CA ALA A 16 36.69 -14.25 -3.52
C ALA A 16 35.76 -13.37 -4.39
N GLU A 17 35.65 -13.69 -5.69
CA GLU A 17 34.75 -12.99 -6.61
C GLU A 17 33.28 -13.16 -6.21
N LYS A 18 32.82 -14.40 -5.98
CA LYS A 18 31.44 -14.68 -5.58
C LYS A 18 31.11 -14.06 -4.22
N TRP A 19 32.05 -14.13 -3.27
CA TRP A 19 31.90 -13.49 -1.96
C TRP A 19 31.80 -11.97 -2.06
N ASN A 20 32.69 -11.33 -2.81
CA ASN A 20 32.67 -9.87 -2.99
C ASN A 20 31.40 -9.42 -3.71
N ALA A 21 30.96 -10.15 -4.74
CA ALA A 21 29.69 -9.87 -5.42
C ALA A 21 28.49 -9.97 -4.47
N PHE A 22 28.47 -10.98 -3.59
CA PHE A 22 27.44 -11.10 -2.55
C PHE A 22 27.46 -9.92 -1.58
N VAL A 23 28.65 -9.54 -1.08
CA VAL A 23 28.79 -8.40 -0.16
C VAL A 23 28.35 -7.09 -0.83
N GLU A 24 28.71 -6.87 -2.09
CA GLU A 24 28.23 -5.73 -2.88
C GLU A 24 26.71 -5.74 -3.02
N LEU A 25 26.11 -6.89 -3.35
CA LEU A 25 24.64 -7.02 -3.45
C LEU A 25 23.93 -6.77 -2.12
N VAL A 26 24.49 -7.24 -1.00
CA VAL A 26 23.96 -6.95 0.34
C VAL A 26 23.95 -5.44 0.60
N ASN A 27 25.02 -4.73 0.20
CA ASN A 27 25.08 -3.27 0.30
C ASN A 27 24.08 -2.55 -0.64
N GLN A 28 23.53 -3.25 -1.63
CA GLN A 28 22.54 -2.74 -2.59
C GLN A 28 21.13 -3.27 -2.31
N GLN A 29 20.88 -3.91 -1.17
CA GLN A 29 19.62 -4.60 -0.87
C GLN A 29 18.39 -3.68 -1.04
N GLU A 30 18.44 -2.44 -0.57
CA GLU A 30 17.32 -1.50 -0.69
C GLU A 30 17.04 -1.12 -2.15
N ASN A 31 18.08 -0.93 -2.97
CA ASN A 31 17.92 -0.68 -4.40
C ASN A 31 17.28 -1.87 -5.12
N VAL A 32 17.63 -3.10 -4.72
CA VAL A 32 17.00 -4.31 -5.25
C VAL A 32 15.51 -4.39 -4.85
N LYS A 33 15.18 -4.08 -3.59
CA LYS A 33 13.78 -4.02 -3.14
C LYS A 33 12.99 -2.96 -3.90
N GLU A 34 13.57 -1.80 -4.14
CA GLU A 34 12.95 -0.73 -4.91
C GLU A 34 12.58 -1.19 -6.33
N LEU A 35 13.47 -1.90 -7.02
CA LEU A 35 13.17 -2.47 -8.34
C LEU A 35 11.97 -3.43 -8.29
N TRP A 36 11.85 -4.21 -7.23
CA TRP A 36 10.70 -5.12 -7.06
C TRP A 36 9.40 -4.37 -6.78
N TRP A 37 9.44 -3.31 -5.97
CA TRP A 37 8.28 -2.46 -5.71
C TRP A 37 7.83 -1.70 -6.96
N ASN A 38 8.77 -1.14 -7.72
CA ASN A 38 8.49 -0.45 -8.98
C ASN A 38 7.72 -1.36 -9.95
N LYS A 39 8.10 -2.64 -10.03
CA LYS A 39 7.40 -3.63 -10.86
C LYS A 39 5.95 -3.85 -10.42
N LEU A 40 5.69 -3.91 -9.11
CA LEU A 40 4.32 -4.00 -8.58
C LEU A 40 3.51 -2.74 -8.88
N GLN A 41 4.09 -1.56 -8.61
CA GLN A 41 3.43 -0.28 -8.88
C GLN A 41 3.06 -0.14 -10.36
N GLU A 42 3.95 -0.52 -11.28
CA GLU A 42 3.67 -0.53 -12.72
C GLU A 42 2.51 -1.46 -13.08
N SER A 43 2.48 -2.68 -12.53
CA SER A 43 1.38 -3.63 -12.76
C SER A 43 0.05 -3.07 -12.25
N VAL A 44 0.03 -2.52 -11.04
CA VAL A 44 -1.15 -1.90 -10.42
C VAL A 44 -1.63 -0.69 -11.24
N CYS A 45 -0.74 0.24 -11.58
CA CYS A 45 -1.09 1.43 -12.35
C CYS A 45 -1.60 1.09 -13.76
N LYS A 46 -1.02 0.07 -14.42
CA LYS A 46 -1.43 -0.37 -15.77
C LYS A 46 -2.85 -0.95 -15.78
N ARG A 47 -3.24 -1.67 -14.73
CA ARG A 47 -4.58 -2.26 -14.61
C ARG A 47 -5.67 -1.22 -14.35
N GLY A 48 -5.27 0.00 -14.00
CA GLY A 48 -6.18 1.12 -13.79
C GLY A 48 -6.98 1.00 -12.49
N THR A 49 -7.92 1.93 -12.34
CA THR A 49 -8.77 2.07 -11.15
C THR A 49 -10.23 2.12 -11.58
N GLN A 50 -11.15 2.07 -10.62
CA GLN A 50 -12.56 2.33 -10.93
C GLN A 50 -12.78 3.76 -11.46
N PRO A 51 -13.89 4.01 -12.19
CA PRO A 51 -14.26 5.36 -12.64
C PRO A 51 -14.23 6.38 -11.50
N LYS A 52 -13.81 7.61 -11.79
CA LYS A 52 -13.55 8.72 -10.83
C LYS A 52 -12.32 8.59 -9.94
N TRP A 53 -11.63 7.45 -9.94
CA TRP A 53 -10.41 7.31 -9.15
C TRP A 53 -9.17 7.49 -10.03
N THR A 54 -8.11 8.01 -9.42
CA THR A 54 -6.77 8.06 -10.00
C THR A 54 -5.81 7.39 -9.03
N VAL A 55 -4.94 6.52 -9.54
CA VAL A 55 -3.81 5.98 -8.79
C VAL A 55 -2.55 6.81 -9.05
N TYR A 56 -1.80 7.09 -7.98
CA TYR A 56 -0.49 7.73 -8.04
C TYR A 56 0.53 6.88 -7.28
N LYS A 57 1.70 6.68 -7.90
CA LYS A 57 2.83 5.99 -7.30
C LYS A 57 3.88 6.99 -6.84
N TYR A 58 4.53 6.69 -5.73
CA TYR A 58 5.70 7.43 -5.29
C TYR A 58 6.95 6.68 -5.72
N ASP A 59 7.66 7.23 -6.70
CA ASP A 59 8.92 6.65 -7.19
C ASP A 59 9.94 6.54 -6.04
N GLY A 60 10.73 5.46 -6.03
CA GLY A 60 11.70 5.19 -4.96
C GLY A 60 11.09 4.66 -3.67
N THR A 61 9.80 4.30 -3.67
CA THR A 61 9.10 3.76 -2.50
C THR A 61 8.11 2.69 -2.94
N GLU A 62 7.61 1.93 -1.97
CA GLU A 62 6.51 0.97 -2.13
C GLU A 62 5.12 1.62 -2.23
N LYS A 63 5.03 2.95 -2.05
CA LYS A 63 3.77 3.63 -1.76
C LYS A 63 2.89 3.85 -2.98
N LEU A 64 1.60 3.61 -2.80
CA LEU A 64 0.54 3.87 -3.77
C LEU A 64 -0.61 4.63 -3.10
N ILE A 65 -1.16 5.61 -3.80
CA ILE A 65 -2.36 6.32 -3.35
C ILE A 65 -3.44 6.28 -4.43
N TRP A 66 -4.69 6.19 -3.98
CA TRP A 66 -5.87 6.34 -4.82
C TRP A 66 -6.68 7.52 -4.30
N TYR A 67 -6.96 8.47 -5.17
CA TYR A 67 -7.73 9.67 -4.85
C TYR A 67 -8.77 9.93 -5.93
N LEU A 68 -9.78 10.76 -5.61
CA LEU A 68 -10.82 11.12 -6.57
C LEU A 68 -10.27 12.11 -7.61
N SER A 69 -10.39 11.75 -8.89
CA SER A 69 -9.82 12.49 -10.02
C SER A 69 -10.37 13.92 -10.15
N ASP A 70 -11.62 14.13 -9.75
CA ASP A 70 -12.35 15.40 -9.81
C ASP A 70 -12.36 16.16 -8.48
N ALA A 71 -11.71 15.63 -7.42
CA ALA A 71 -11.54 16.38 -6.19
C ALA A 71 -10.72 17.64 -6.44
N GLU A 72 -11.20 18.79 -5.98
CA GLU A 72 -10.51 20.08 -6.13
C GLU A 72 -9.10 20.06 -5.52
N GLN A 73 -8.90 19.28 -4.45
CA GLN A 73 -7.62 19.12 -3.77
C GLN A 73 -6.69 18.12 -4.47
N GLY A 74 -7.17 17.38 -5.48
CA GLY A 74 -6.42 16.33 -6.19
C GLY A 74 -5.82 15.31 -5.22
N LYS A 75 -4.51 15.07 -5.32
CA LYS A 75 -3.76 14.16 -4.43
C LYS A 75 -3.71 14.60 -2.97
N SER A 76 -4.13 15.83 -2.66
CA SER A 76 -4.19 16.35 -1.29
C SER A 76 -5.57 16.13 -0.65
N SER A 77 -6.49 15.42 -1.32
CA SER A 77 -7.81 15.03 -0.81
C SER A 77 -7.76 13.79 0.09
N THR A 78 -8.91 13.40 0.63
CA THR A 78 -9.08 12.08 1.28
C THR A 78 -8.78 10.98 0.28
N SER A 79 -7.88 10.07 0.64
CA SER A 79 -7.32 9.08 -0.26
C SER A 79 -7.25 7.70 0.39
N ILE A 80 -7.24 6.66 -0.43
CA ILE A 80 -6.82 5.32 -0.01
C ILE A 80 -5.31 5.25 -0.20
N TYR A 81 -4.58 4.72 0.78
CA TYR A 81 -3.13 4.69 0.79
C TYR A 81 -2.62 3.27 1.08
N PHE A 82 -1.55 2.88 0.40
CA PHE A 82 -0.80 1.65 0.64
C PHE A 82 0.69 1.96 0.79
N ASP A 83 1.37 1.36 1.76
CA ASP A 83 2.81 1.52 2.02
C ASP A 83 3.58 0.20 2.15
N GLY A 84 3.17 -0.80 1.38
CA GLY A 84 3.76 -2.12 1.45
C GLY A 84 3.14 -2.97 2.56
N GLN A 85 2.90 -2.41 3.75
CA GLN A 85 2.42 -3.18 4.91
C GLN A 85 1.01 -2.85 5.35
N TYR A 86 0.53 -1.64 5.08
CA TYR A 86 -0.77 -1.18 5.52
C TYR A 86 -1.61 -0.69 4.35
N ILE A 87 -2.92 -0.87 4.45
CA ILE A 87 -3.91 -0.12 3.67
C ILE A 87 -4.63 0.81 4.63
N CYS A 88 -4.79 2.08 4.27
CA CYS A 88 -5.51 3.03 5.09
C CYS A 88 -6.35 4.02 4.28
N VAL A 89 -7.32 4.64 4.96
CA VAL A 89 -7.99 5.85 4.48
C VAL A 89 -7.33 7.03 5.19
N TYR A 90 -6.78 7.94 4.39
CA TYR A 90 -5.88 8.99 4.83
C TYR A 90 -6.41 10.37 4.42
N PHE A 91 -6.45 11.30 5.37
CA PHE A 91 -6.76 12.70 5.17
C PHE A 91 -5.46 13.46 4.86
N TYR A 92 -5.24 13.82 3.59
CA TYR A 92 -4.08 14.62 3.21
C TYR A 92 -4.23 16.10 3.59
N SER A 93 -3.21 16.90 3.28
CA SER A 93 -3.10 18.30 3.71
C SER A 93 -4.18 19.23 3.16
N GLY A 94 -4.96 18.82 2.16
CA GLY A 94 -6.12 19.57 1.66
C GLY A 94 -7.38 19.37 2.51
N ILE A 95 -7.31 18.56 3.56
CA ILE A 95 -8.41 18.21 4.46
C ILE A 95 -8.12 18.72 5.87
N ASP A 96 -9.10 19.38 6.47
CA ASP A 96 -9.14 19.68 7.90
C ASP A 96 -9.34 18.37 8.67
N HIS A 97 -8.26 17.89 9.28
CA HIS A 97 -8.24 16.61 9.98
C HIS A 97 -9.18 16.59 11.18
N GLN A 98 -9.29 17.69 11.92
CA GLN A 98 -10.16 17.71 13.10
C GLN A 98 -11.62 17.62 12.68
N LYS A 99 -12.01 18.37 11.64
CA LYS A 99 -13.36 18.33 11.09
C LYS A 99 -13.69 16.96 10.48
N ALA A 100 -12.75 16.37 9.74
CA ALA A 100 -12.91 15.04 9.15
C ALA A 100 -13.08 13.97 10.22
N GLN A 101 -12.27 13.99 11.28
CA GLN A 101 -12.37 13.05 12.40
C GLN A 101 -13.70 13.15 13.15
N GLU A 102 -14.32 14.33 13.21
CA GLU A 102 -15.66 14.48 13.77
C GLU A 102 -16.74 13.96 12.83
N LEU A 103 -16.64 14.31 11.54
CA LEU A 103 -17.62 13.90 10.51
C LEU A 103 -17.74 12.38 10.41
N VAL A 104 -16.61 11.67 10.39
CA VAL A 104 -16.58 10.21 10.23
C VAL A 104 -17.06 9.41 11.44
N LYS A 105 -17.43 10.07 12.55
CA LYS A 105 -18.12 9.43 13.68
C LYS A 105 -19.58 9.10 13.36
N ASN A 106 -20.15 9.70 12.30
CA ASN A 106 -21.50 9.37 11.87
C ASN A 106 -21.56 7.93 11.33
N VAL A 107 -22.58 7.16 11.76
CA VAL A 107 -22.81 5.75 11.40
C VAL A 107 -22.80 5.48 9.89
N LYS A 108 -23.13 6.46 9.05
CA LYS A 108 -23.08 6.29 7.59
C LYS A 108 -21.66 5.96 7.09
N PHE A 109 -20.62 6.43 7.77
CA PHE A 109 -19.22 6.16 7.42
C PHE A 109 -18.74 4.78 7.88
N ASP A 110 -19.51 4.05 8.69
CA ASP A 110 -19.22 2.64 9.02
C ASP A 110 -19.20 1.76 7.77
N LYS A 111 -19.82 2.20 6.67
CA LYS A 111 -19.71 1.52 5.37
C LYS A 111 -18.26 1.44 4.88
N ILE A 112 -17.46 2.49 5.09
CA ILE A 112 -16.03 2.49 4.77
C ILE A 112 -15.28 1.51 5.68
N LEU A 113 -15.61 1.52 6.98
CA LEU A 113 -15.03 0.60 7.97
C LEU A 113 -15.29 -0.87 7.59
N ASN A 114 -16.49 -1.19 7.13
CA ASN A 114 -16.91 -2.55 6.77
C ASN A 114 -16.24 -3.08 5.50
N CYS A 115 -15.52 -2.26 4.74
CA CYS A 115 -14.71 -2.70 3.60
C CYS A 115 -13.40 -3.39 4.04
N PHE A 116 -12.99 -3.18 5.30
CA PHE A 116 -11.77 -3.72 5.90
C PHE A 116 -12.08 -4.98 6.70
N ASP A 117 -11.13 -5.92 6.76
CA ASP A 117 -11.33 -7.19 7.44
C ASP A 117 -11.12 -7.04 8.96
N ASN A 118 -10.09 -6.29 9.37
CA ASN A 118 -9.79 -5.99 10.77
C ASN A 118 -9.28 -4.55 10.90
N PRO A 119 -10.15 -3.54 10.70
CA PRO A 119 -9.73 -2.15 10.73
C PRO A 119 -9.42 -1.67 12.15
N GLU A 120 -8.37 -0.87 12.27
CA GLU A 120 -8.09 -0.04 13.42
C GLU A 120 -8.50 1.40 13.13
N LYS A 121 -9.24 2.03 14.05
CA LYS A 121 -9.58 3.45 13.94
C LYS A 121 -8.32 4.28 14.17
N GLY A 122 -8.05 5.20 13.25
CA GLY A 122 -6.93 6.12 13.33
C GLY A 122 -7.25 7.39 14.12
N SER A 123 -6.29 8.30 14.14
CA SER A 123 -6.46 9.68 14.62
C SER A 123 -5.64 10.64 13.76
N GLY A 124 -5.96 11.93 13.84
CA GLY A 124 -5.33 12.97 13.01
C GLY A 124 -5.56 12.70 11.53
N GLN A 125 -4.49 12.46 10.79
CA GLN A 125 -4.52 12.18 9.34
C GLN A 125 -5.02 10.78 8.98
N TYR A 126 -5.09 9.84 9.91
CA TYR A 126 -5.58 8.49 9.65
C TYR A 126 -7.04 8.37 10.05
N PHE A 127 -7.93 8.06 9.11
CA PHE A 127 -9.30 7.67 9.46
C PHE A 127 -9.31 6.25 10.01
N LEU A 128 -8.78 5.31 9.22
CA LEU A 128 -8.72 3.89 9.54
C LEU A 128 -7.62 3.22 8.75
N TRP A 129 -7.07 2.15 9.29
CA TRP A 129 -6.02 1.37 8.65
C TRP A 129 -6.14 -0.11 9.00
N GLU A 130 -5.59 -0.98 8.16
CA GLU A 130 -5.37 -2.39 8.47
C GLU A 130 -4.02 -2.86 7.95
N ASN A 131 -3.52 -3.95 8.53
CA ASN A 131 -2.38 -4.66 7.98
C ASN A 131 -2.77 -5.34 6.65
N PHE A 132 -2.04 -5.03 5.59
CA PHE A 132 -2.08 -5.81 4.36
C PHE A 132 -1.39 -7.15 4.60
N LYS A 133 -2.12 -8.23 4.32
CA LYS A 133 -1.60 -9.59 4.40
C LYS A 133 -1.71 -10.23 3.03
N LEU A 134 -0.57 -10.43 2.39
CA LEU A 134 -0.52 -11.18 1.14
C LEU A 134 -0.69 -12.67 1.46
N LYS A 135 -1.57 -13.35 0.73
CA LYS A 135 -1.80 -14.79 0.87
C LYS A 135 -1.23 -15.53 -0.32
N ILE A 136 -0.15 -16.29 -0.14
CA ILE A 136 0.46 -17.11 -1.20
C ILE A 136 0.49 -18.56 -0.72
N ASP A 137 -0.08 -19.49 -1.49
CA ASP A 137 -0.08 -20.93 -1.18
C ASP A 137 -0.56 -21.28 0.26
N GLY A 138 -1.47 -20.46 0.82
CA GLY A 138 -2.01 -20.62 2.17
C GLY A 138 -1.19 -19.98 3.30
N GLU A 139 -0.05 -19.37 3.02
CA GLU A 139 0.76 -18.59 3.97
C GLU A 139 0.35 -17.11 3.96
N GLU A 140 0.23 -16.50 5.15
CA GLU A 140 0.04 -15.04 5.29
C GLU A 140 1.40 -14.35 5.46
N ILE A 141 1.64 -13.36 4.61
CA ILE A 141 2.91 -12.63 4.53
C ILE A 141 2.61 -11.16 4.79
N SER A 142 3.27 -10.59 5.80
CA SER A 142 3.07 -9.20 6.23
C SER A 142 4.38 -8.46 6.52
N GLU A 143 5.52 -9.14 6.51
CA GLU A 143 6.83 -8.53 6.71
C GLU A 143 7.27 -7.80 5.43
N LEU A 144 7.59 -6.50 5.54
CA LEU A 144 7.91 -5.64 4.40
C LEU A 144 8.99 -6.23 3.47
N ASP A 145 10.07 -6.75 4.06
CA ASP A 145 11.19 -7.34 3.31
C ASP A 145 10.77 -8.56 2.49
N LYS A 146 9.91 -9.41 3.06
CA LYS A 146 9.34 -10.55 2.33
C LYS A 146 8.41 -10.05 1.24
N LEU A 147 7.52 -9.12 1.57
CA LEU A 147 6.57 -8.54 0.63
C LEU A 147 7.26 -7.91 -0.58
N ALA A 148 8.40 -7.25 -0.40
CA ALA A 148 9.20 -6.71 -1.50
C ALA A 148 9.61 -7.81 -2.49
N TRP A 149 10.04 -8.97 -2.00
CA TRP A 149 10.37 -10.10 -2.89
C TRP A 149 9.14 -10.56 -3.69
N TYR A 150 7.98 -10.68 -3.04
CA TYR A 150 6.73 -11.06 -3.72
C TYR A 150 6.24 -10.00 -4.71
N ALA A 151 6.42 -8.71 -4.42
CA ALA A 151 6.11 -7.62 -5.33
C ALA A 151 6.85 -7.77 -6.67
N GLY A 152 8.11 -8.21 -6.63
CA GLY A 152 8.94 -8.42 -7.83
C GLY A 152 8.75 -9.78 -8.52
N ASN A 153 8.54 -10.85 -7.75
CA ASN A 153 8.60 -12.23 -8.25
C ASN A 153 7.24 -12.91 -8.39
N LYS A 154 6.21 -12.40 -7.71
CA LYS A 154 4.80 -12.83 -7.77
C LYS A 154 3.88 -11.63 -8.01
N THR A 155 4.36 -10.70 -8.83
CA THR A 155 3.76 -9.38 -9.08
C THR A 155 2.26 -9.44 -9.37
N GLU A 156 1.83 -10.31 -10.28
CA GLU A 156 0.43 -10.33 -10.73
C GLU A 156 -0.53 -10.82 -9.66
N GLU A 157 -0.10 -11.80 -8.85
CA GLU A 157 -0.87 -12.34 -7.73
C GLU A 157 -0.96 -11.33 -6.58
N PHE A 158 0.15 -10.66 -6.29
CA PHE A 158 0.17 -9.54 -5.34
C PHE A 158 -0.77 -8.41 -5.80
N ALA A 159 -0.64 -7.97 -7.05
CA ALA A 159 -1.45 -6.91 -7.61
C ALA A 159 -2.95 -7.26 -7.60
N ASN A 160 -3.32 -8.53 -7.84
CA ASN A 160 -4.72 -8.98 -7.73
C ASN A 160 -5.27 -8.77 -6.31
N GLN A 161 -4.58 -9.27 -5.30
CA GLN A 161 -5.03 -9.19 -3.91
C GLN A 161 -5.09 -7.75 -3.39
N LEU A 162 -4.09 -6.92 -3.77
CA LEU A 162 -4.10 -5.50 -3.44
C LEU A 162 -5.31 -4.80 -4.09
N LEU A 163 -5.49 -4.98 -5.40
CA LEU A 163 -6.60 -4.34 -6.12
C LEU A 163 -7.97 -4.82 -5.65
N GLU A 164 -8.13 -6.09 -5.29
CA GLU A 164 -9.38 -6.60 -4.69
C GLU A 164 -9.76 -5.84 -3.41
N LYS A 165 -8.78 -5.53 -2.55
CA LYS A 165 -9.01 -4.72 -1.35
C LYS A 165 -9.33 -3.27 -1.70
N ILE A 166 -8.57 -2.66 -2.61
CA ILE A 166 -8.80 -1.27 -3.04
C ILE A 166 -10.19 -1.12 -3.68
N GLN A 167 -10.62 -2.07 -4.51
CA GLN A 167 -11.90 -2.00 -5.22
C GLN A 167 -13.11 -2.03 -4.30
N LYS A 168 -13.03 -2.69 -3.13
CA LYS A 168 -14.09 -2.62 -2.10
C LYS A 168 -14.34 -1.18 -1.63
N LEU A 169 -13.32 -0.32 -1.68
CA LEU A 169 -13.37 1.09 -1.29
C LEU A 169 -13.73 2.02 -2.46
N GLN A 170 -13.92 1.49 -3.66
CA GLN A 170 -14.20 2.27 -4.86
C GLN A 170 -15.58 1.99 -5.44
N THR A 171 -16.51 1.52 -4.63
CA THR A 171 -17.93 1.41 -5.03
C THR A 171 -18.54 2.81 -5.16
N VAL A 172 -19.67 2.92 -5.87
CA VAL A 172 -20.38 4.19 -6.03
C VAL A 172 -20.72 4.82 -4.68
N GLU A 173 -21.26 4.01 -3.76
CA GLU A 173 -21.66 4.46 -2.42
C GLU A 173 -20.47 4.92 -1.57
N ILE A 174 -19.34 4.20 -1.59
CA ILE A 174 -18.15 4.62 -0.84
C ILE A 174 -17.53 5.87 -1.49
N THR A 175 -17.54 5.96 -2.82
CA THR A 175 -17.07 7.14 -3.56
C THR A 175 -17.83 8.40 -3.14
N GLU A 176 -19.16 8.33 -3.02
CA GLU A 176 -19.99 9.44 -2.53
C GLU A 176 -19.62 9.88 -1.10
N LEU A 177 -19.25 8.94 -0.23
CA LEU A 177 -18.76 9.27 1.11
C LEU A 177 -17.41 9.99 1.09
N PHE A 178 -16.48 9.61 0.20
CA PHE A 178 -15.22 10.33 0.01
C PHE A 178 -15.45 11.73 -0.55
N GLU A 179 -16.37 11.89 -1.50
CA GLU A 179 -16.78 13.20 -2.03
C GLU A 179 -17.33 14.10 -0.92
N GLU A 180 -18.18 13.54 -0.05
CA GLU A 180 -18.73 14.27 1.10
C GLU A 180 -17.63 14.75 2.06
N ILE A 181 -16.69 13.87 2.44
CA ILE A 181 -15.56 14.25 3.30
C ILE A 181 -14.74 15.37 2.63
N ASN A 182 -14.40 15.22 1.35
CA ASN A 182 -13.60 16.20 0.62
C ASN A 182 -14.28 17.57 0.50
N LYS A 183 -15.61 17.59 0.36
CA LYS A 183 -16.41 18.82 0.28
C LYS A 183 -16.57 19.49 1.64
N GLU A 184 -16.96 18.71 2.66
CA GLU A 184 -17.27 19.26 3.97
C GLU A 184 -16.00 19.62 4.75
N CYS A 185 -14.91 18.88 4.57
CA CYS A 185 -13.70 19.00 5.38
C CYS A 185 -12.55 19.66 4.63
N LYS A 186 -12.80 20.49 3.62
CA LYS A 186 -11.75 21.23 2.92
C LYS A 186 -10.99 22.15 3.91
N ALA A 187 -9.66 22.05 3.90
CA ALA A 187 -8.79 22.95 4.67
C ALA A 187 -8.90 24.40 4.15
N GLN A 188 -8.83 25.37 5.06
CA GLN A 188 -8.85 26.81 4.74
C GLN A 188 -7.49 27.32 4.24
#